data_AF-A0A6G1RPJ6-F1
#
_entry.id   AF-A0A6G1RPJ6-F1
#
_cell.length_a   1.000
_cell.length_b   1.000
_cell.length_c   1.000
_cell.angle_alpha   90.00
_cell.angle_beta   90.00
_cell.angle_gamma   90.00
#
_symmetry.space_group_name_H-M   'P 1'
#
loop_
_entity.id
_entity.type
_entity.pdbx_description
1 polymer ?
#
loop_
_entity_poly.entity_id
_entity_poly.type
_entity_poly.pdbx_seq_one_letter_code
_entity_poly.pdbx_strand_id
1 'polypeptide(L)'
;GWSRPAPGGAVQYCAELVRKRDYEGFLCSLLLPAESRTSALALRAFNVELAQIKDSISQKTTGLMRMQFWREAVEDIYCDNPPHQPVATELWRAVKRHNLT
;
A
#
# COMPACT_ATOMS: atom_id res chain seq x y z
N GLY A 1 -19.07 -3.03 -5.00
CA GLY A 1 -18.95 -1.58 -4.77
C GLY A 1 -17.93 -1.38 -3.68
N TRP A 2 -16.82 -0.70 -3.98
CA TRP A 2 -15.72 -0.52 -3.04
C TRP A 2 -15.98 0.78 -2.26
N SER A 3 -16.62 0.65 -1.09
CA SER A 3 -16.84 1.79 -0.19
C SER A 3 -15.50 2.25 0.39
N ARG A 4 -15.30 3.58 0.48
CA ARG A 4 -14.09 4.17 1.06
C ARG A 4 -13.91 3.69 2.52
N PRO A 5 -12.80 3.04 2.87
CA PRO A 5 -12.55 2.66 4.26
C PRO A 5 -12.36 3.93 5.11
N ALA A 6 -12.85 3.90 6.35
CA ALA A 6 -12.57 4.95 7.32
C ALA A 6 -11.05 5.11 7.51
N PRO A 7 -10.52 6.30 7.87
CA PRO A 7 -9.09 6.54 7.98
C PRO A 7 -8.33 5.52 8.83
N GLY A 8 -8.92 5.07 9.95
CA GLY A 8 -8.33 4.02 10.80
C GLY A 8 -8.34 2.63 10.18
N GLY A 9 -9.29 2.34 9.28
CA GLY A 9 -9.39 1.05 8.60
C GLY A 9 -8.26 0.82 7.60
N ALA A 10 -7.83 1.86 6.89
CA ALA A 10 -6.75 1.76 5.90
C ALA A 10 -5.36 1.60 6.56
N VAL A 11 -5.10 2.34 7.65
CA VAL A 11 -3.90 2.16 8.47
C VAL A 11 -3.82 0.74 9.04
N GLN A 12 -4.91 0.24 9.64
CA GLN A 12 -4.95 -1.11 10.20
C GLN A 12 -4.75 -2.17 9.13
N TYR A 13 -5.33 -1.98 7.94
CA TYR A 13 -5.14 -2.89 6.81
C TYR A 13 -3.66 -3.00 6.42
N CYS A 14 -2.97 -1.87 6.27
CA CYS A 14 -1.53 -1.88 5.95
C CYS A 14 -0.72 -2.59 7.03
N ALA A 15 -0.99 -2.29 8.31
CA ALA A 15 -0.30 -2.93 9.43
C ALA A 15 -0.48 -4.45 9.44
N GLU A 16 -1.71 -4.93 9.28
CA GLU A 16 -2.03 -6.36 9.25
C GLU A 16 -1.47 -7.08 8.03
N LEU A 17 -1.49 -6.42 6.86
CA LEU A 17 -0.92 -6.97 5.64
C LEU A 17 0.59 -7.19 5.79
N VAL A 18 1.31 -6.16 6.26
CA VAL A 18 2.76 -6.24 6.51
C VAL A 18 3.03 -7.27 7.61
N ARG A 19 2.29 -7.28 8.71
CA ARG A 19 2.47 -8.27 9.79
C ARG A 19 2.37 -9.72 9.28
N LYS A 20 1.47 -10.00 8.34
CA LYS A 20 1.24 -11.35 7.79
C LYS A 20 2.23 -11.76 6.71
N ARG A 21 2.81 -10.81 5.98
CA ARG A 21 3.58 -11.09 4.74
C ARG A 21 5.03 -10.57 4.76
N ASP A 22 5.35 -9.64 5.65
CA ASP A 22 6.67 -9.03 5.90
C ASP A 22 6.82 -8.81 7.41
N TYR A 23 6.87 -9.91 8.18
CA TYR A 23 6.86 -9.86 9.65
C TYR A 23 8.08 -9.13 10.21
N GLU A 24 9.27 -9.34 9.64
CA GLU A 24 10.48 -8.61 10.03
C GLU A 24 10.33 -7.12 9.75
N GLY A 25 9.81 -6.75 8.57
CA GLY A 25 9.52 -5.36 8.24
C GLY A 25 8.46 -4.73 9.13
N PHE A 26 7.46 -5.48 9.56
CA PHE A 26 6.50 -5.05 10.57
C PHE A 26 7.20 -4.72 11.89
N LEU A 27 8.03 -5.62 12.42
CA LEU A 27 8.78 -5.40 13.66
C LEU A 27 9.70 -4.19 13.56
N CYS A 28 10.45 -4.06 12.46
CA CYS A 28 11.30 -2.90 12.21
C CYS A 28 10.51 -1.59 12.17
N SER A 29 9.28 -1.61 11.62
CA SER A 29 8.41 -0.42 11.57
C SER A 29 7.92 0.01 12.94
N LEU A 30 7.86 -0.88 13.93
CA LEU A 30 7.49 -0.53 15.31
C LEU A 30 8.51 0.37 16.01
N LEU A 31 9.76 0.35 15.54
CA LEU A 31 10.86 1.18 16.07
C LEU A 31 10.78 2.63 15.60
N LEU A 32 9.91 2.94 14.63
CA LEU A 32 9.75 4.28 14.09
C LEU A 32 8.80 5.14 14.94
N PRO A 33 8.99 6.48 14.96
CA PRO A 33 8.03 7.41 15.53
C PRO A 33 6.63 7.19 14.95
N ALA A 34 5.59 7.47 15.74
CA ALA A 34 4.21 7.18 15.34
C ALA A 34 3.82 7.79 13.97
N GLU A 35 4.29 9.00 13.70
CA GLU A 35 4.02 9.72 12.45
C GLU A 35 4.65 9.02 11.22
N SER A 36 5.88 8.53 11.35
CA SER A 36 6.61 7.85 10.28
C SER A 36 6.25 6.37 10.15
N ARG A 37 5.81 5.74 11.25
CA ARG A 37 5.43 4.32 11.29
C ARG A 37 4.29 4.01 10.33
N THR A 38 3.27 4.86 10.29
CA THR A 38 2.13 4.68 9.36
C THR A 38 2.57 4.75 7.90
N SER A 39 3.42 5.72 7.55
CA SER A 39 3.96 5.87 6.20
C SER A 39 4.90 4.73 5.80
N ALA A 40 5.74 4.24 6.72
CA ALA A 40 6.58 3.07 6.49
C ALA A 40 5.77 1.80 6.27
N LEU A 41 4.70 1.59 7.05
CA LEU A 41 3.79 0.46 6.86
C LEU A 41 3.05 0.55 5.52
N ALA A 42 2.67 1.74 5.05
CA ALA A 42 2.05 1.93 3.75
C ALA A 42 2.99 1.54 2.60
N LEU A 43 4.24 2.01 2.63
CA LEU A 43 5.25 1.65 1.64
C LEU A 43 5.54 0.14 1.61
N ARG A 44 5.66 -0.47 2.79
CA ARG A 44 5.86 -1.92 2.91
C ARG A 44 4.64 -2.70 2.42
N ALA A 45 3.43 -2.26 2.75
CA ALA A 45 2.19 -2.87 2.27
C ALA A 45 2.10 -2.82 0.74
N PHE A 46 2.51 -1.71 0.13
CA PHE A 46 2.61 -1.61 -1.33
C PHE A 46 3.62 -2.61 -1.91
N ASN A 47 4.81 -2.73 -1.30
CA ASN A 47 5.79 -3.74 -1.70
C ASN A 47 5.25 -5.17 -1.60
N VAL A 48 4.49 -5.48 -0.55
CA VAL A 48 3.81 -6.77 -0.36
C VAL A 48 2.76 -7.03 -1.45
N GLU A 49 1.98 -6.02 -1.85
CA GLU A 49 1.02 -6.14 -2.96
C GLU A 49 1.72 -6.44 -4.29
N LEU A 50 2.82 -5.72 -4.59
CA LEU A 50 3.62 -5.96 -5.80
C LEU A 50 4.28 -7.34 -5.82
N ALA A 51 4.82 -7.79 -4.68
CA ALA A 51 5.46 -9.10 -4.57
C ALA A 51 4.47 -10.24 -4.87
N GLN A 52 3.25 -10.15 -4.35
CA GLN A 52 2.20 -11.17 -4.57
C GLN A 52 1.74 -11.29 -6.04
N ILE A 53 1.98 -10.26 -6.87
CA ILE A 53 1.67 -10.32 -8.29
C ILE A 53 2.63 -11.28 -9.01
N LYS A 54 3.90 -11.34 -8.57
CA LYS A 54 4.89 -12.27 -9.13
C LYS A 54 4.54 -13.74 -8.85
N ASP A 55 3.87 -14.02 -7.74
CA ASP A 55 3.41 -15.38 -7.42
C ASP A 55 2.19 -15.81 -8.26
N SER A 56 1.52 -14.85 -8.91
CA SER A 56 0.29 -15.06 -9.69
C SER A 56 0.53 -15.25 -11.20
N ILE A 57 1.78 -15.39 -11.65
CA ILE A 57 2.15 -15.48 -13.08
C ILE A 57 1.61 -16.76 -13.75
N SER A 58 1.23 -17.77 -12.97
CA SER A 58 0.48 -18.94 -13.45
C SER A 58 -0.85 -18.54 -14.12
N GLN A 59 -1.41 -17.38 -13.77
CA GLN A 59 -2.53 -16.72 -14.45
C GLN A 59 -2.10 -15.37 -15.05
N LYS A 60 -1.31 -15.44 -16.12
CA LYS A 60 -0.67 -14.29 -16.82
C LYS A 60 -1.57 -13.05 -16.95
N THR A 61 -2.82 -13.21 -17.39
CA THR A 61 -3.75 -12.08 -17.59
C THR A 61 -4.07 -11.34 -16.30
N THR A 62 -4.38 -12.07 -15.21
CA THR A 62 -4.70 -11.48 -13.90
C THR A 62 -3.51 -10.74 -13.30
N GLY A 63 -2.30 -11.29 -13.46
CA GLY A 63 -1.06 -10.64 -13.02
C GLY A 63 -0.84 -9.31 -13.76
N LEU A 64 -1.00 -9.29 -15.08
CA LEU A 64 -0.89 -8.07 -15.89
C LEU A 64 -1.92 -7.01 -15.49
N MET A 65 -3.19 -7.40 -15.28
CA MET A 65 -4.24 -6.46 -14.84
C MET A 65 -3.90 -5.83 -13.48
N ARG A 66 -3.37 -6.61 -12.53
CA ARG A 66 -2.95 -6.07 -11.22
C ARG A 66 -1.75 -5.15 -11.33
N MET A 67 -0.76 -5.46 -12.16
CA MET A 67 0.38 -4.56 -12.40
C MET A 67 -0.08 -3.26 -13.04
N GLN A 68 -1.00 -3.32 -14.00
CA GLN A 68 -1.55 -2.14 -14.66
C GLN A 68 -2.34 -1.28 -13.68
N PHE A 69 -3.19 -1.89 -12.84
CA PHE A 69 -3.86 -1.20 -11.75
C PHE A 69 -2.88 -0.45 -10.84
N TRP A 70 -1.80 -1.08 -10.42
CA TRP A 70 -0.83 -0.42 -9.53
C TRP A 70 -0.04 0.70 -10.20
N ARG A 71 0.20 0.61 -11.52
CA ARG A 71 0.78 1.70 -12.29
C ARG A 71 -0.13 2.93 -12.30
N GLU A 72 -1.39 2.73 -12.69
CA GLU A 72 -2.42 3.79 -12.73
C GLU A 72 -2.66 4.37 -11.33
N ALA A 73 -2.73 3.51 -10.30
CA ALA A 73 -2.89 3.94 -8.92
C ALA A 73 -1.77 4.87 -8.45
N VAL A 74 -0.52 4.63 -8.84
CA VAL A 74 0.60 5.51 -8.49
C VAL A 74 0.46 6.85 -9.19
N GLU A 75 0.17 6.87 -10.49
CA GLU A 75 -0.09 8.12 -11.24
C GLU A 75 -1.22 8.94 -10.59
N ASP A 76 -2.33 8.29 -10.27
CA ASP A 76 -3.48 8.86 -9.58
C ASP A 76 -3.15 9.42 -8.19
N ILE A 77 -2.28 8.76 -7.42
CA ILE A 77 -1.80 9.24 -6.13
C ILE A 77 -1.08 10.60 -6.27
N TYR A 78 -0.20 10.74 -7.28
CA TYR A 78 0.51 12.00 -7.52
C TYR A 78 -0.40 13.09 -8.08
N CYS A 79 -1.51 12.71 -8.72
CA CYS A 79 -2.58 13.61 -9.17
C CYS A 79 -3.62 13.97 -8.08
N ASP A 80 -3.36 13.63 -6.82
CA ASP A 80 -4.26 13.88 -5.68
C ASP A 80 -5.62 13.17 -5.77
N ASN A 81 -5.69 12.06 -6.50
CA ASN A 81 -6.91 11.29 -6.74
C ASN A 81 -6.70 9.78 -6.47
N PRO A 82 -6.27 9.36 -5.27
CA PRO A 82 -5.94 7.96 -5.01
C PRO A 82 -7.18 7.06 -5.19
N PRO A 83 -7.01 5.84 -5.75
CA PRO A 83 -8.12 4.90 -5.85
C PRO A 83 -8.62 4.45 -4.47
N HIS A 84 -9.85 3.93 -4.42
CA HIS A 84 -10.49 3.41 -3.22
C HIS A 84 -9.94 2.05 -2.75
N GLN A 85 -8.61 1.95 -2.66
CA GLN A 85 -7.86 0.81 -2.16
C GLN A 85 -7.08 1.24 -0.90
N PRO A 86 -7.10 0.46 0.20
CA PRO A 86 -6.54 0.89 1.49
C PRO A 86 -5.06 1.28 1.45
N VAL A 87 -4.23 0.53 0.74
CA VAL A 87 -2.78 0.78 0.65
C VAL A 87 -2.50 2.04 -0.17
N ALA A 88 -3.18 2.25 -1.30
CA ALA A 88 -3.10 3.45 -2.12
C ALA A 88 -3.54 4.70 -1.34
N THR A 89 -4.58 4.57 -0.51
CA THR A 89 -5.03 5.65 0.39
C THR A 89 -3.94 6.06 1.38
N GLU A 90 -3.28 5.10 2.04
CA GLU A 90 -2.20 5.43 2.99
C GLU A 90 -0.91 5.86 2.27
N LEU A 91 -0.65 5.33 1.08
CA LEU A 91 0.50 5.74 0.26
C LEU A 91 0.34 7.19 -0.19
N TRP A 92 -0.85 7.62 -0.60
CA TRP A 92 -1.15 9.01 -0.88
C TRP A 92 -0.92 9.93 0.33
N ARG A 93 -1.36 9.51 1.53
CA ARG A 93 -1.06 10.27 2.75
C ARG A 93 0.43 10.35 3.03
N ALA A 94 1.17 9.27 2.77
CA ALA A 94 2.63 9.25 2.93
C ALA A 94 3.32 10.19 1.94
N VAL A 95 2.92 10.19 0.66
CA VAL A 95 3.40 11.11 -0.38
C VAL A 95 3.17 12.56 0.04
N LYS A 96 1.94 12.92 0.43
CA LYS A 96 1.60 14.27 0.88
C LYS A 96 2.35 14.70 2.14
N ARG A 97 2.60 13.78 3.07
CA ARG A 97 3.28 14.08 4.34
C ARG A 97 4.78 14.27 4.17
N HIS A 98 5.41 13.47 3.32
CA HIS A 98 6.86 13.38 3.21
C HIS A 98 7.43 13.94 1.91
N ASN A 99 6.59 14.45 1.00
CA ASN A 99 6.97 14.89 -0.34
C ASN A 99 7.80 13.82 -1.08
N LEU A 100 7.34 12.57 -1.02
CA LEU A 100 7.97 11.47 -1.74
C LEU A 100 7.88 11.74 -3.25
N THR A 101 8.99 11.62 -3.96
CA THR A 101 9.10 11.83 -5.42
C THR A 101 9.29 10.52 -6.13
#